data_AF-A0A2C6LDS2-F1
#
_entry.id   AF-A0A2C6LDS2-F1
#
_cell.length_a   1.000
_cell.length_b   1.000
_cell.length_c   1.000
_cell.angle_alpha   90.00
_cell.angle_beta   90.00
_cell.angle_gamma   90.00
#
_symmetry.space_group_name_H-M   'P 1'
#
loop_
_entity.id
_entity.type
_entity.pdbx_description
1 polymer ?
#
loop_
_entity_poly.entity_id
_entity_poly.type
_entity_poly.pdbx_seq_one_letter_code
_entity_poly.pdbx_strand_id
1 'polypeptide(L)'
;MPVVSSSESPLLAMNFLFVCLSSAVAALAMPFEALPAGADVAVLFDRRLNLNEGGDHQLQGDPRRLSGKGDPDTCNTQYTAKGTPDKTVAFSETTLQALFTCGANFNHAVIPDCAAHSTQCCQDTAGTNDNAEIADVLGVKGKAVKSGQTVTVTLEKIPDDKRGQSIYYKCTKSNQSEFCLVALALPSAIGPNDCAIDKVVTISIGKTAPSANFKCAGGSMDLKPFEVTDGKCSANRKTTTAAQVTGVTREAGEFKVTVDQLPSQTEQLCYTCSYANVPEVEENSKKTTRTCSVIVAVEAAASTTSTVTTTSSARSILMTSGAMSVLIAMVLTVGTFN
;
A
#
# COMPACT_ATOMS: atom_id res chain seq x y z
N MET A 1 -62.35 1.18 -9.45
CA MET A 1 -62.47 -0.11 -8.76
C MET A 1 -61.08 -0.71 -8.65
N PRO A 2 -60.64 -1.07 -7.43
CA PRO A 2 -59.25 -1.43 -7.14
C PRO A 2 -59.04 -2.95 -7.23
N VAL A 3 -57.83 -3.37 -7.59
CA VAL A 3 -57.27 -4.64 -7.10
C VAL A 3 -55.81 -4.41 -6.74
N VAL A 4 -55.56 -4.52 -5.44
CA VAL A 4 -54.26 -4.59 -4.77
C VAL A 4 -53.73 -6.02 -4.95
N SER A 5 -52.44 -6.19 -5.20
CA SER A 5 -51.77 -7.45 -4.85
C SER A 5 -50.32 -7.17 -4.48
N SER A 6 -50.07 -7.28 -3.17
CA SER A 6 -48.76 -7.32 -2.53
C SER A 6 -48.19 -8.73 -2.65
N SER A 7 -46.89 -8.85 -2.91
CA SER A 7 -46.15 -10.09 -2.71
C SER A 7 -44.95 -9.83 -1.79
N GLU A 8 -45.08 -10.30 -0.56
CA GLU A 8 -44.04 -10.41 0.45
C GLU A 8 -43.02 -11.49 0.03
N SER A 9 -41.73 -11.22 0.22
CA SER A 9 -40.66 -12.22 0.11
C SER A 9 -40.05 -12.43 1.50
N PRO A 10 -39.85 -13.70 1.94
CA PRO A 10 -39.37 -13.99 3.28
C PRO A 10 -37.86 -13.79 3.43
N LEU A 11 -37.49 -13.11 4.50
CA LEU A 11 -36.13 -13.01 5.06
C LEU A 11 -35.64 -14.39 5.50
N LEU A 12 -34.66 -14.94 4.77
CA LEU A 12 -33.87 -16.09 5.19
C LEU A 12 -32.81 -15.62 6.20
N ALA A 13 -33.01 -15.99 7.47
CA ALA A 13 -32.03 -15.84 8.54
C ALA A 13 -30.85 -16.79 8.29
N MET A 14 -29.67 -16.22 8.00
CA MET A 14 -28.44 -16.96 7.79
C MET A 14 -27.62 -16.94 9.09
N ASN A 15 -27.60 -18.08 9.77
CA ASN A 15 -26.88 -18.34 11.01
C ASN A 15 -25.36 -18.34 10.73
N PHE A 16 -24.66 -17.29 11.15
CA PHE A 16 -23.20 -17.24 11.11
C PHE A 16 -22.62 -17.82 12.41
N LEU A 17 -22.12 -19.05 12.34
CA LEU A 17 -21.28 -19.67 13.37
C LEU A 17 -19.85 -19.08 13.26
N PHE A 18 -19.50 -18.19 14.19
CA PHE A 18 -18.11 -17.76 14.39
C PHE A 18 -17.36 -18.84 15.17
N VAL A 19 -16.45 -19.55 14.50
CA VAL A 19 -15.47 -20.44 15.14
C VAL A 19 -14.23 -19.60 15.49
N CYS A 20 -14.05 -19.30 16.77
CA CYS A 20 -12.83 -18.67 17.28
C CYS A 20 -11.70 -19.72 17.38
N LEU A 21 -10.81 -19.76 16.39
CA LEU A 21 -9.52 -20.45 16.54
C LEU A 21 -8.54 -19.57 17.32
N SER A 22 -8.44 -19.84 18.62
CA SER A 22 -7.37 -19.32 19.49
C SER A 22 -6.03 -19.92 19.06
N SER A 23 -5.23 -19.14 18.35
CA SER A 23 -3.84 -19.49 18.00
C SER A 23 -2.92 -19.07 19.13
N ALA A 24 -2.40 -20.04 19.88
CA ALA A 24 -1.34 -19.82 20.85
C ALA A 24 -0.01 -19.55 20.11
N VAL A 25 0.56 -18.36 20.29
CA VAL A 25 1.90 -18.02 19.80
C VAL A 25 2.90 -18.48 20.85
N ALA A 26 3.61 -19.58 20.57
CA ALA A 26 4.78 -19.98 21.35
C ALA A 26 5.98 -19.10 20.97
N ALA A 27 6.39 -18.22 21.88
CA ALA A 27 7.62 -17.46 21.77
C ALA A 27 8.82 -18.38 22.04
N LEU A 28 9.54 -18.77 20.99
CA LEU A 28 10.85 -19.42 21.11
C LEU A 28 11.90 -18.32 21.36
N ALA A 29 12.37 -18.23 22.61
CA ALA A 29 13.57 -17.50 22.96
C ALA A 29 14.79 -18.29 22.49
N MET A 30 15.50 -17.80 21.49
CA MET A 30 16.82 -18.31 21.13
C MET A 30 17.89 -17.53 21.91
N PRO A 31 18.84 -18.21 22.58
CA PRO A 31 19.98 -17.54 23.21
C PRO A 31 20.94 -17.03 22.12
N PHE A 32 21.22 -15.73 22.15
CA PHE A 32 22.30 -15.13 21.37
C PHE A 32 23.63 -15.42 22.09
N GLU A 33 24.50 -16.20 21.46
CA GLU A 33 25.89 -16.33 21.89
C GLU A 33 26.66 -15.04 21.54
N ALA A 34 27.33 -14.48 22.54
CA ALA A 34 28.18 -13.32 22.40
C ALA A 34 29.46 -13.71 21.62
N LEU A 35 29.70 -13.07 20.48
CA LEU A 35 30.97 -13.15 19.78
C LEU A 35 32.01 -12.26 20.47
N PRO A 36 33.27 -12.71 20.60
CA PRO A 36 34.33 -11.95 21.26
C PRO A 36 34.77 -10.77 20.41
N ALA A 37 35.00 -9.65 21.09
CA ALA A 37 35.63 -8.46 20.56
C ALA A 37 37.10 -8.73 20.21
N GLY A 38 37.54 -8.30 19.02
CA GLY A 38 38.94 -8.05 18.72
C GLY A 38 39.41 -8.63 17.38
N ALA A 39 39.41 -7.80 16.34
CA ALA A 39 40.43 -7.84 15.28
C ALA A 39 40.34 -6.57 14.40
N ASP A 40 41.43 -5.81 14.43
CA ASP A 40 41.96 -4.82 13.50
C ASP A 40 41.05 -4.05 12.52
N VAL A 41 40.91 -2.77 12.86
CA VAL A 41 40.73 -1.65 11.94
C VAL A 41 42.12 -1.28 11.40
N ALA A 42 42.45 -1.60 10.14
CA ALA A 42 43.41 -0.83 9.30
C ALA A 42 43.79 -1.47 7.94
N VAL A 43 42.90 -2.10 7.16
CA VAL A 43 43.22 -2.36 5.73
C VAL A 43 41.94 -2.38 4.89
N LEU A 44 41.39 -1.21 4.52
CA LEU A 44 40.33 -1.16 3.48
C LEU A 44 40.18 0.20 2.78
N PHE A 45 41.15 1.11 2.92
CA PHE A 45 41.20 2.36 2.17
C PHE A 45 42.43 2.40 1.25
N ASP A 46 42.46 1.52 0.26
CA ASP A 46 43.23 1.80 -0.95
C ASP A 46 42.66 1.05 -2.16
N ARG A 47 41.60 1.62 -2.72
CA ARG A 47 41.16 1.26 -4.07
C ARG A 47 40.72 2.51 -4.82
N ARG A 48 41.71 3.33 -5.19
CA ARG A 48 41.58 4.19 -6.37
C ARG A 48 41.41 3.28 -7.58
N LEU A 49 40.20 3.21 -8.12
CA LEU A 49 39.96 2.66 -9.45
C LEU A 49 39.67 3.81 -10.40
N ASN A 50 40.54 3.85 -11.41
CA ASN A 50 40.44 4.61 -12.64
C ASN A 50 39.04 4.43 -13.26
N LEU A 51 38.32 5.54 -13.43
CA LEU A 51 37.17 5.62 -14.33
C LEU A 51 37.65 6.28 -15.61
N ASN A 52 38.23 5.46 -16.49
CA ASN A 52 38.38 5.76 -17.91
C ASN A 52 38.20 4.42 -18.64
N GLU A 53 36.94 4.04 -18.80
CA GLU A 53 36.56 2.92 -19.66
C GLU A 53 35.38 3.38 -20.51
N GLY A 54 35.71 3.79 -21.74
CA GLY A 54 34.72 3.98 -22.79
C GLY A 54 34.16 2.62 -23.16
N GLY A 55 32.91 2.38 -22.78
CA GLY A 55 32.16 1.21 -23.17
C GLY A 55 30.74 1.62 -23.51
N ASP A 56 30.30 1.28 -24.73
CA ASP A 56 28.95 1.43 -25.28
C ASP A 56 27.89 0.56 -24.55
N HIS A 57 27.96 0.48 -23.23
CA HIS A 57 26.93 -0.15 -22.44
C HIS A 57 25.84 0.87 -22.18
N GLN A 58 24.73 0.75 -22.94
CA GLN A 58 23.46 1.39 -22.64
C GLN A 58 23.22 1.32 -21.14
N LEU A 59 23.18 2.50 -20.51
CA LEU A 59 22.69 2.65 -19.15
C LEU A 59 21.35 1.89 -19.07
N GLN A 60 21.32 0.82 -18.28
CA GLN A 60 20.10 0.16 -17.86
C GLN A 60 19.25 1.24 -17.19
N GLY A 61 18.35 1.83 -17.96
CA GLY A 61 17.41 2.83 -17.47
C GLY A 61 16.64 2.21 -16.33
N ASP A 62 16.65 2.88 -15.18
CA ASP A 62 15.80 2.56 -14.05
C ASP A 62 14.36 2.34 -14.57
N PRO A 63 13.78 1.13 -14.41
CA PRO A 63 12.44 0.82 -14.91
C PRO A 63 11.35 1.65 -14.23
N ARG A 64 11.68 2.46 -13.21
CA ARG A 64 10.79 3.43 -12.58
C ARG A 64 10.69 4.75 -13.34
N ARG A 65 10.96 4.77 -14.65
CA ARG A 65 10.67 5.95 -15.48
C ARG A 65 9.19 6.27 -15.32
N LEU A 66 8.92 7.34 -14.56
CA LEU A 66 7.60 7.87 -14.26
C LEU A 66 6.71 7.72 -15.48
N SER A 67 5.65 6.91 -15.37
CA SER A 67 4.62 6.73 -16.39
C SER A 67 3.87 8.05 -16.60
N GLY A 68 4.56 9.05 -17.13
CA GLY A 68 4.02 10.35 -17.44
C GLY A 68 3.08 10.16 -18.61
N LYS A 69 1.79 10.45 -18.38
CA LYS A 69 0.69 10.60 -19.36
C LYS A 69 1.05 10.02 -20.74
N GLY A 70 1.26 8.69 -20.78
CA GLY A 70 1.70 8.03 -21.99
C GLY A 70 0.58 8.09 -23.00
N ASP A 71 0.93 8.34 -24.26
CA ASP A 71 -0.01 8.11 -25.35
C ASP A 71 -0.53 6.66 -25.26
N PRO A 72 -1.82 6.43 -25.54
CA PRO A 72 -2.38 5.10 -25.41
C PRO A 72 -1.65 4.11 -26.31
N ASP A 73 -1.24 3.01 -25.71
CA ASP A 73 -0.53 1.96 -26.39
C ASP A 73 -1.46 1.22 -27.36
N THR A 74 -1.07 1.07 -28.62
CA THR A 74 -1.93 0.47 -29.66
C THR A 74 -1.68 -1.02 -29.85
N CYS A 75 -2.74 -1.83 -29.79
CA CYS A 75 -2.72 -3.29 -29.99
C CYS A 75 -2.95 -3.65 -31.47
N ASN A 76 -1.89 -3.98 -32.20
CA ASN A 76 -1.93 -4.24 -33.65
C ASN A 76 -1.49 -5.65 -34.07
N THR A 77 -1.05 -6.50 -33.14
CA THR A 77 -0.56 -7.85 -33.42
C THR A 77 -1.62 -8.89 -33.10
N GLN A 78 -1.70 -9.92 -33.92
CA GLN A 78 -2.58 -11.05 -33.65
C GLN A 78 -1.98 -11.92 -32.55
N TYR A 79 -2.78 -12.19 -31.53
CA TYR A 79 -2.42 -13.11 -30.45
C TYR A 79 -2.16 -14.48 -31.04
N THR A 80 -0.94 -14.97 -30.85
CA THR A 80 -0.61 -16.37 -31.05
C THR A 80 -0.81 -17.06 -29.70
N ALA A 81 -1.46 -18.23 -29.66
CA ALA A 81 -1.89 -18.95 -28.46
C ALA A 81 -0.75 -19.38 -27.49
N LYS A 82 0.43 -18.78 -27.60
CA LYS A 82 1.65 -19.03 -26.84
C LYS A 82 1.66 -18.42 -25.43
N GLY A 83 0.52 -17.91 -24.94
CA GLY A 83 0.34 -17.54 -23.53
C GLY A 83 0.92 -16.17 -23.13
N THR A 84 1.59 -15.46 -24.03
CA THR A 84 2.17 -14.14 -23.76
C THR A 84 1.26 -13.05 -24.34
N PRO A 85 0.82 -12.05 -23.54
CA PRO A 85 0.03 -10.95 -24.06
C PRO A 85 0.79 -10.21 -25.16
N ASP A 86 0.06 -9.77 -26.19
CA ASP A 86 0.62 -8.97 -27.29
C ASP A 86 1.16 -7.64 -26.78
N LYS A 87 0.48 -7.08 -25.78
CA LYS A 87 0.82 -5.80 -25.19
C LYS A 87 0.56 -5.81 -23.69
N THR A 88 1.48 -5.23 -22.94
CA THR A 88 1.31 -4.95 -21.52
C THR A 88 1.32 -3.45 -21.30
N VAL A 89 0.28 -2.95 -20.62
CA VAL A 89 0.14 -1.54 -20.21
C VAL A 89 0.08 -1.51 -18.69
N ALA A 90 0.87 -0.64 -18.07
CA ALA A 90 0.85 -0.49 -16.61
C ALA A 90 -0.22 0.51 -16.17
N PHE A 91 -0.91 0.23 -15.07
CA PHE A 91 -1.69 1.25 -14.38
C PHE A 91 -0.77 2.34 -13.83
N SER A 92 -1.19 3.59 -13.98
CA SER A 92 -0.47 4.73 -13.39
C SER A 92 -0.72 4.81 -11.87
N GLU A 93 0.35 4.92 -11.08
CA GLU A 93 0.28 5.16 -9.63
C GLU A 93 -0.37 6.52 -9.28
N THR A 94 -0.36 7.48 -10.21
CA THR A 94 -0.83 8.85 -9.95
C THR A 94 -2.23 9.13 -10.48
N THR A 95 -2.70 8.36 -11.46
CA THR A 95 -4.05 8.52 -12.03
C THR A 95 -4.93 7.30 -11.85
N LEU A 96 -4.40 6.17 -11.35
CA LEU A 96 -5.11 4.90 -11.19
C LEU A 96 -5.75 4.40 -12.51
N GLN A 97 -5.19 4.82 -13.65
CA GLN A 97 -5.69 4.49 -14.97
C GLN A 97 -4.66 3.72 -15.80
N ALA A 98 -5.16 2.81 -16.63
CA ALA A 98 -4.45 2.23 -17.75
C ALA A 98 -5.25 2.52 -19.03
N LEU A 99 -4.56 2.86 -20.11
CA LEU A 99 -5.17 3.22 -21.40
C LEU A 99 -4.53 2.42 -22.52
N PHE A 100 -5.36 1.83 -23.37
CA PHE A 100 -4.90 1.16 -24.58
C PHE A 100 -5.85 1.44 -25.75
N THR A 101 -5.33 1.34 -26.96
CA THR A 101 -6.11 1.52 -28.18
C THR A 101 -6.14 0.21 -28.96
N CYS A 102 -7.33 -0.23 -29.34
CA CYS A 102 -7.45 -1.33 -30.29
C CYS A 102 -7.00 -0.85 -31.67
N GLY A 103 -6.13 -1.62 -32.32
CA GLY A 103 -5.65 -1.32 -33.66
C GLY A 103 -6.75 -1.28 -34.70
N ALA A 104 -6.48 -0.63 -35.85
CA ALA A 104 -7.43 -0.57 -36.96
C ALA A 104 -7.87 -1.96 -37.47
N ASN A 105 -7.00 -2.98 -37.32
CA ASN A 105 -7.29 -4.36 -37.68
C ASN A 105 -8.15 -5.12 -36.64
N PHE A 106 -8.31 -4.56 -35.44
CA PHE A 106 -9.03 -5.11 -34.30
C PHE A 106 -10.11 -4.15 -33.79
N ASN A 107 -10.81 -3.49 -34.72
CA ASN A 107 -11.78 -2.43 -34.43
C ASN A 107 -13.21 -2.94 -34.23
N HIS A 108 -13.45 -4.26 -34.25
CA HIS A 108 -14.80 -4.82 -34.23
C HIS A 108 -15.42 -4.74 -32.82
N ALA A 109 -14.81 -5.41 -31.85
CA ALA A 109 -15.30 -5.40 -30.47
C ALA A 109 -14.14 -5.45 -29.47
N VAL A 110 -14.44 -5.06 -28.23
CA VAL A 110 -13.59 -5.29 -27.07
C VAL A 110 -14.27 -6.35 -26.22
N ILE A 111 -13.51 -7.31 -25.71
CA ILE A 111 -14.00 -8.32 -24.77
C ILE A 111 -13.33 -8.08 -23.41
N PRO A 112 -14.11 -8.02 -22.32
CA PRO A 112 -15.58 -7.89 -22.32
C PRO A 112 -16.07 -6.59 -22.97
N ASP A 113 -17.32 -6.56 -23.43
CA ASP A 113 -17.92 -5.35 -24.03
C ASP A 113 -18.04 -4.25 -22.97
N CYS A 114 -17.15 -3.25 -23.03
CA CYS A 114 -17.09 -2.18 -22.05
C CYS A 114 -18.37 -1.32 -21.99
N ALA A 115 -19.23 -1.35 -23.03
CA ALA A 115 -20.49 -0.60 -23.01
C ALA A 115 -21.55 -1.29 -22.15
N ALA A 116 -21.65 -2.62 -22.23
CA ALA A 116 -22.59 -3.42 -21.45
C ALA A 116 -22.02 -3.87 -20.09
N HIS A 117 -20.72 -4.10 -20.02
CA HIS A 117 -20.03 -4.77 -18.92
C HIS A 117 -18.79 -4.00 -18.47
N SER A 118 -18.98 -2.72 -18.15
CA SER A 118 -17.87 -1.81 -17.79
C SER A 118 -17.06 -2.24 -16.56
N THR A 119 -17.56 -3.12 -15.70
CA THR A 119 -16.85 -3.60 -14.49
C THR A 119 -16.12 -4.92 -14.69
N GLN A 120 -16.20 -5.51 -15.89
CA GLN A 120 -15.66 -6.83 -16.18
C GLN A 120 -14.30 -6.76 -16.87
N CYS A 121 -13.57 -7.86 -16.79
CA CYS A 121 -12.29 -8.10 -17.44
C CYS A 121 -12.10 -9.59 -17.73
N CYS A 122 -11.10 -9.91 -18.54
CA CYS A 122 -10.60 -11.27 -18.66
C CYS A 122 -9.63 -11.57 -17.51
N GLN A 123 -9.85 -12.65 -16.77
CA GLN A 123 -9.00 -13.03 -15.63
C GLN A 123 -7.64 -13.60 -16.07
N ASP A 124 -7.61 -14.27 -17.22
CA ASP A 124 -6.45 -15.02 -17.71
C ASP A 124 -6.24 -14.81 -19.22
N THR A 125 -5.07 -15.24 -19.69
CA THR A 125 -4.69 -15.16 -21.11
C THR A 125 -5.34 -16.27 -21.96
N ALA A 126 -5.90 -17.30 -21.35
CA ALA A 126 -6.50 -18.45 -22.03
C ALA A 126 -7.93 -18.17 -22.49
N GLY A 127 -8.57 -17.14 -21.94
CA GLY A 127 -9.96 -16.79 -22.23
C GLY A 127 -10.97 -17.70 -21.56
N THR A 128 -10.58 -18.40 -20.50
CA THR A 128 -11.51 -19.29 -19.77
C THR A 128 -12.50 -18.52 -18.92
N ASN A 129 -12.16 -17.28 -18.55
CA ASN A 129 -13.03 -16.40 -17.78
C ASN A 129 -12.96 -14.95 -18.31
N ASP A 130 -13.65 -14.70 -19.43
CA ASP A 130 -13.67 -13.42 -20.14
C ASP A 130 -14.63 -12.38 -19.53
N ASN A 131 -15.39 -12.73 -18.50
CA ASN A 131 -16.42 -11.88 -17.89
C ASN A 131 -16.27 -11.78 -16.36
N ALA A 132 -15.03 -11.87 -15.87
CA ALA A 132 -14.76 -11.77 -14.43
C ALA A 132 -14.92 -10.32 -13.96
N GLU A 133 -15.52 -10.09 -12.80
CA GLU A 133 -15.57 -8.74 -12.22
C GLU A 133 -14.17 -8.30 -11.80
N ILE A 134 -13.79 -7.05 -12.12
CA ILE A 134 -12.50 -6.47 -11.72
C ILE A 134 -12.34 -6.53 -10.19
N ALA A 135 -13.43 -6.34 -9.46
CA ALA A 135 -13.46 -6.43 -8.00
C ALA A 135 -13.11 -7.81 -7.47
N ASP A 136 -13.49 -8.88 -8.17
CA ASP A 136 -13.20 -10.25 -7.74
C ASP A 136 -11.74 -10.62 -8.04
N VAL A 137 -11.21 -10.16 -9.18
CA VAL A 137 -9.83 -10.48 -9.58
C VAL A 137 -8.81 -9.67 -8.76
N LEU A 138 -9.04 -8.35 -8.64
CA LEU A 138 -8.10 -7.41 -8.03
C LEU A 138 -8.47 -7.00 -6.59
N GLY A 139 -9.66 -7.35 -6.08
CA GLY A 139 -10.10 -6.94 -4.74
C GLY A 139 -10.46 -5.46 -4.61
N VAL A 140 -10.61 -4.74 -5.73
CA VAL A 140 -10.90 -3.30 -5.78
C VAL A 140 -11.88 -2.99 -6.90
N LYS A 141 -12.73 -1.98 -6.71
CA LYS A 141 -13.64 -1.56 -7.77
C LYS A 141 -12.83 -1.02 -8.96
N GLY A 142 -13.35 -1.26 -10.15
CA GLY A 142 -12.80 -0.72 -11.38
C GLY A 142 -13.87 -0.55 -12.46
N LYS A 143 -13.55 0.28 -13.45
CA LYS A 143 -14.45 0.57 -14.57
C LYS A 143 -13.65 0.80 -15.86
N ALA A 144 -14.06 0.11 -16.91
CA ALA A 144 -13.58 0.26 -18.27
C ALA A 144 -14.57 1.10 -19.09
N VAL A 145 -14.07 2.13 -19.77
CA VAL A 145 -14.85 2.99 -20.66
C VAL A 145 -14.18 3.01 -22.03
N LYS A 146 -14.96 2.72 -23.07
CA LYS A 146 -14.51 2.80 -24.46
C LYS A 146 -14.94 4.13 -25.09
N SER A 147 -13.98 4.86 -25.67
CA SER A 147 -14.23 6.07 -26.46
C SER A 147 -13.51 5.93 -27.81
N GLY A 148 -14.29 5.75 -28.88
CA GLY A 148 -13.74 5.35 -30.18
C GLY A 148 -13.07 3.97 -30.10
N GLN A 149 -11.77 3.90 -30.41
CA GLN A 149 -10.97 2.67 -30.30
C GLN A 149 -10.15 2.60 -29.01
N THR A 150 -10.17 3.66 -28.18
CA THR A 150 -9.41 3.71 -26.94
C THR A 150 -10.27 3.21 -25.79
N VAL A 151 -9.70 2.33 -24.98
CA VAL A 151 -10.27 1.82 -23.74
C VAL A 151 -9.47 2.39 -22.59
N THR A 152 -10.17 3.03 -21.66
CA THR A 152 -9.60 3.55 -20.41
C THR A 152 -10.16 2.74 -19.27
N VAL A 153 -9.29 2.09 -18.51
CA VAL A 153 -9.66 1.36 -17.29
C VAL A 153 -9.19 2.17 -16.08
N THR A 154 -10.12 2.48 -15.18
CA THR A 154 -9.88 3.23 -13.94
C THR A 154 -10.11 2.31 -12.75
N LEU A 155 -9.20 2.32 -11.78
CA LEU A 155 -9.33 1.59 -10.51
C LEU A 155 -9.61 2.52 -9.33
N GLU A 156 -10.27 2.01 -8.30
CA GLU A 156 -10.53 2.74 -7.06
C GLU A 156 -9.23 2.97 -6.27
N LYS A 157 -8.32 2.00 -6.30
CA LYS A 157 -6.97 2.07 -5.73
C LYS A 157 -6.12 0.95 -6.33
N ILE A 158 -4.80 1.05 -6.21
CA ILE A 158 -3.89 -0.08 -6.47
C ILE A 158 -3.84 -0.93 -5.18
N PRO A 159 -4.27 -2.21 -5.19
CA PRO A 159 -4.19 -3.07 -4.03
C PRO A 159 -2.74 -3.50 -3.79
N ASP A 160 -2.20 -3.21 -2.60
CA ASP A 160 -0.79 -3.50 -2.28
C ASP A 160 -0.46 -5.00 -2.33
N ASP A 161 -1.38 -5.87 -1.94
CA ASP A 161 -1.26 -7.34 -1.96
C ASP A 161 -1.39 -7.94 -3.37
N LYS A 162 -1.82 -7.14 -4.35
CA LYS A 162 -2.01 -7.55 -5.74
C LYS A 162 -1.02 -6.89 -6.69
N ARG A 163 -0.08 -6.06 -6.20
CA ARG A 163 0.96 -5.43 -7.02
C ARG A 163 1.70 -6.47 -7.86
N GLY A 164 1.96 -6.15 -9.12
CA GLY A 164 2.52 -7.06 -10.13
C GLY A 164 1.54 -8.05 -10.76
N GLN A 165 0.28 -8.13 -10.31
CA GLN A 165 -0.76 -8.89 -11.02
C GLN A 165 -1.30 -8.14 -12.23
N SER A 166 -2.01 -8.83 -13.12
CA SER A 166 -2.60 -8.25 -14.33
C SER A 166 -4.03 -8.71 -14.53
N ILE A 167 -4.85 -7.86 -15.13
CA ILE A 167 -6.12 -8.23 -15.78
C ILE A 167 -5.97 -8.11 -17.29
N TYR A 168 -6.88 -8.68 -18.07
CA TYR A 168 -6.73 -8.72 -19.52
C TYR A 168 -7.98 -8.20 -20.25
N TYR A 169 -7.77 -7.74 -21.47
CA TYR A 169 -8.80 -7.37 -22.44
C TYR A 169 -8.41 -7.87 -23.82
N LYS A 170 -9.40 -8.15 -24.66
CA LYS A 170 -9.16 -8.57 -26.06
C LYS A 170 -9.76 -7.57 -27.02
N CYS A 171 -8.97 -7.11 -27.99
CA CYS A 171 -9.48 -6.41 -29.16
C CYS A 171 -9.72 -7.43 -30.26
N THR A 172 -10.94 -7.56 -30.78
CA THR A 172 -11.27 -8.58 -31.78
C THR A 172 -11.38 -7.99 -33.18
N LYS A 173 -11.08 -8.84 -34.16
CA LYS A 173 -11.41 -8.59 -35.57
C LYS A 173 -12.83 -9.07 -35.88
N SER A 174 -13.39 -8.71 -37.04
CA SER A 174 -14.77 -9.03 -37.45
C SER A 174 -15.15 -10.51 -37.34
N ASN A 175 -14.18 -11.43 -37.46
CA ASN A 175 -14.44 -12.87 -37.43
C ASN A 175 -14.31 -13.50 -36.04
N GLN A 176 -13.98 -12.71 -35.00
CA GLN A 176 -13.79 -13.09 -33.58
C GLN A 176 -12.76 -14.18 -33.26
N SER A 177 -12.27 -14.93 -34.26
CA SER A 177 -11.22 -15.94 -34.11
C SER A 177 -9.82 -15.33 -33.96
N GLU A 178 -9.64 -14.10 -34.41
CA GLU A 178 -8.40 -13.33 -34.28
C GLU A 178 -8.62 -12.18 -33.30
N PHE A 179 -7.79 -12.14 -32.26
CA PHE A 179 -7.80 -11.06 -31.28
C PHE A 179 -6.39 -10.61 -30.95
N CYS A 180 -6.28 -9.41 -30.41
CA CYS A 180 -5.08 -8.84 -29.82
C CYS A 180 -5.29 -8.81 -28.30
N LEU A 181 -4.42 -9.49 -27.54
CA LEU A 181 -4.54 -9.61 -26.09
C LEU A 181 -3.75 -8.51 -25.39
N VAL A 182 -4.46 -7.68 -24.62
CA VAL A 182 -3.88 -6.60 -23.83
C VAL A 182 -3.88 -6.99 -22.36
N ALA A 183 -2.71 -7.02 -21.74
CA ALA A 183 -2.56 -7.12 -20.29
C ALA A 183 -2.50 -5.72 -19.66
N LEU A 184 -3.31 -5.47 -18.64
CA LEU A 184 -3.23 -4.30 -17.79
C LEU A 184 -2.59 -4.70 -16.47
N ALA A 185 -1.31 -4.38 -16.33
CA ALA A 185 -0.50 -4.77 -15.18
C ALA A 185 -0.60 -3.72 -14.07
N LEU A 186 -0.84 -4.20 -12.85
CA LEU A 186 -0.64 -3.39 -11.65
C LEU A 186 0.86 -3.08 -11.50
N PRO A 187 1.22 -1.88 -11.01
CA PRO A 187 2.61 -1.53 -10.75
C PRO A 187 3.30 -2.55 -9.85
N SER A 188 4.63 -2.60 -9.95
CA SER A 188 5.44 -3.44 -9.08
C SER A 188 5.26 -3.09 -7.59
N ALA A 189 5.73 -3.99 -6.73
CA ALA A 189 5.78 -3.73 -5.30
C ALA A 189 6.59 -2.45 -5.00
N ILE A 190 6.04 -1.61 -4.14
CA ILE A 190 6.69 -0.39 -3.65
C ILE A 190 7.27 -0.62 -2.25
N GLY A 191 8.27 0.16 -1.87
CA GLY A 191 8.89 0.05 -0.55
C GLY A 191 7.93 0.37 0.60
N PRO A 192 8.26 -0.03 1.84
CA PRO A 192 7.46 0.30 3.02
C PRO A 192 7.33 1.82 3.23
N ASN A 193 8.37 2.58 2.85
CA ASN A 193 8.40 4.05 2.96
C ASN A 193 8.02 4.77 1.65
N ASP A 194 7.56 4.04 0.64
CA ASP A 194 7.08 4.63 -0.60
C ASP A 194 5.59 4.96 -0.43
N CYS A 195 5.23 6.22 -0.63
CA CYS A 195 3.85 6.69 -0.64
C CYS A 195 3.18 6.33 -1.96
N ALA A 196 1.90 5.97 -1.88
CA ALA A 196 1.00 5.78 -3.01
C ALA A 196 -0.41 6.26 -2.60
N ILE A 197 -1.28 6.53 -3.56
CA ILE A 197 -2.65 7.02 -3.30
C ILE A 197 -3.35 6.18 -2.21
N ASP A 198 -3.86 6.87 -1.18
CA ASP A 198 -4.53 6.34 0.02
C ASP A 198 -3.75 5.38 0.91
N LYS A 199 -2.44 5.21 0.65
CA LYS A 199 -1.55 4.49 1.54
C LYS A 199 -1.26 5.33 2.79
N VAL A 200 -1.06 4.64 3.91
CA VAL A 200 -0.52 5.23 5.14
C VAL A 200 0.87 4.64 5.36
N VAL A 201 1.87 5.52 5.42
CA VAL A 201 3.26 5.19 5.69
C VAL A 201 3.57 5.60 7.13
N THR A 202 4.13 4.70 7.93
CA THR A 202 4.54 5.00 9.30
C THR A 202 6.05 4.88 9.43
N ILE A 203 6.69 5.93 9.95
CA ILE A 203 8.14 6.04 10.10
C ILE A 203 8.44 6.36 11.56
N SER A 204 9.33 5.61 12.19
CA SER A 204 9.84 5.91 13.53
C SER A 204 11.23 6.50 13.45
N ILE A 205 11.42 7.65 14.09
CA ILE A 205 12.71 8.33 14.21
C ILE A 205 12.99 8.68 15.66
N GLY A 206 14.26 8.65 16.06
CA GLY A 206 14.66 8.77 17.44
C GLY A 206 16.17 8.92 17.60
N LYS A 207 16.70 8.65 18.78
CA LYS A 207 18.14 8.86 19.06
C LYS A 207 19.04 7.96 18.21
N THR A 208 18.64 6.72 17.98
CA THR A 208 19.41 5.71 17.23
C THR A 208 19.24 5.86 15.72
N ALA A 209 18.11 6.39 15.27
CA ALA A 209 17.78 6.66 13.88
C ALA A 209 17.20 8.08 13.75
N PRO A 210 18.06 9.12 13.75
CA PRO A 210 17.63 10.52 13.78
C PRO A 210 17.05 11.00 12.46
N SER A 211 17.07 10.19 11.40
CA SER A 211 16.51 10.54 10.11
C SER A 211 16.04 9.32 9.34
N ALA A 212 15.07 9.52 8.45
CA ALA A 212 14.58 8.49 7.55
C ALA A 212 14.21 9.08 6.20
N ASN A 213 14.35 8.27 5.14
CA ASN A 213 13.96 8.63 3.79
C ASN A 213 12.61 7.99 3.45
N PHE A 214 11.82 8.71 2.66
CA PHE A 214 10.56 8.24 2.10
C PHE A 214 10.34 8.84 0.71
N LYS A 215 9.45 8.23 -0.08
CA LYS A 215 9.22 8.65 -1.47
C LYS A 215 7.78 9.06 -1.69
N CYS A 216 7.55 10.20 -2.33
CA CYS A 216 6.26 10.69 -2.80
C CYS A 216 6.36 10.83 -4.33
N ALA A 217 6.45 9.70 -5.03
CA ALA A 217 6.72 9.66 -6.46
C ALA A 217 5.52 10.19 -7.27
N GLY A 218 5.73 11.23 -8.07
CA GLY A 218 4.68 11.84 -8.89
C GLY A 218 3.60 12.62 -8.10
N GLY A 219 3.75 12.73 -6.77
CA GLY A 219 2.91 13.55 -5.91
C GLY A 219 3.59 14.86 -5.52
N SER A 220 2.81 15.75 -4.91
CA SER A 220 3.29 16.99 -4.29
C SER A 220 3.24 16.88 -2.77
N MET A 221 4.36 17.14 -2.11
CA MET A 221 4.48 17.02 -0.66
C MET A 221 4.23 18.35 0.05
N ASP A 222 3.42 18.37 1.12
CA ASP A 222 3.43 19.46 2.09
C ASP A 222 4.57 19.24 3.10
N LEU A 223 5.50 20.19 3.19
CA LEU A 223 6.67 20.11 4.07
C LEU A 223 6.34 20.46 5.53
N LYS A 224 5.14 20.98 5.79
CA LYS A 224 4.67 21.30 7.15
C LYS A 224 3.77 20.17 7.65
N PRO A 225 3.94 19.72 8.90
CA PRO A 225 3.14 18.63 9.42
C PRO A 225 1.72 19.07 9.79
N PHE A 226 0.83 18.10 9.77
CA PHE A 226 -0.53 18.08 10.26
C PHE A 226 -0.61 17.21 11.53
N GLU A 227 -1.70 17.36 12.27
CA GLU A 227 -2.02 16.45 13.37
C GLU A 227 -2.41 15.07 12.84
N VAL A 228 -2.24 14.04 13.67
CA VAL A 228 -2.71 12.68 13.35
C VAL A 228 -4.09 12.49 14.00
N THR A 229 -5.07 12.05 13.21
CA THR A 229 -6.41 11.68 13.68
C THR A 229 -6.83 10.40 12.97
N ASP A 230 -7.28 9.40 13.74
CA ASP A 230 -7.70 8.09 13.21
C ASP A 230 -6.66 7.41 12.30
N GLY A 231 -5.38 7.56 12.64
CA GLY A 231 -4.27 6.98 11.86
C GLY A 231 -4.06 7.62 10.49
N LYS A 232 -4.56 8.84 10.26
CA LYS A 232 -4.34 9.64 9.04
C LYS A 232 -4.02 11.10 9.38
N CYS A 233 -3.61 11.86 8.38
CA CYS A 233 -3.41 13.30 8.55
C CYS A 233 -4.76 14.02 8.69
N SER A 234 -4.89 14.86 9.70
CA SER A 234 -6.04 15.74 9.88
C SER A 234 -5.92 16.99 8.99
N ALA A 235 -6.94 17.86 9.02
CA ALA A 235 -6.90 19.16 8.35
C ALA A 235 -6.10 20.21 9.14
N ASN A 236 -5.82 19.97 10.42
CA ASN A 236 -5.16 20.93 11.30
C ASN A 236 -3.65 20.83 11.17
N ARG A 237 -2.98 21.98 11.00
CA ARG A 237 -1.52 22.03 11.01
C ARG A 237 -0.98 21.85 12.42
N LYS A 238 0.12 21.11 12.54
CA LYS A 238 0.83 20.92 13.79
C LYS A 238 2.08 21.78 13.82
N THR A 239 2.26 22.53 14.91
CA THR A 239 3.51 23.26 15.16
C THR A 239 4.44 22.35 15.92
N THR A 240 5.65 22.14 15.41
CA THR A 240 6.69 21.33 16.06
C THR A 240 8.06 21.89 15.74
N THR A 241 9.01 21.67 16.63
CA THR A 241 10.45 21.86 16.40
C THR A 241 11.21 20.54 16.46
N ALA A 242 10.49 19.42 16.61
CA ALA A 242 11.08 18.11 16.83
C ALA A 242 11.72 17.56 15.55
N ALA A 243 11.02 17.70 14.41
CA ALA A 243 11.50 17.20 13.13
C ALA A 243 11.14 18.11 11.95
N GLN A 244 11.97 18.04 10.91
CA GLN A 244 11.79 18.75 9.66
C GLN A 244 11.86 17.79 8.47
N VAL A 245 11.05 18.05 7.44
CA VAL A 245 11.10 17.34 6.17
C VAL A 245 11.76 18.25 5.13
N THR A 246 12.75 17.69 4.44
CA THR A 246 13.45 18.34 3.34
C THR A 246 13.36 17.48 2.09
N GLY A 247 13.28 18.12 0.91
CA GLY A 247 13.41 17.42 -0.36
C GLY A 247 14.86 17.07 -0.60
N VAL A 248 15.17 15.79 -0.80
CA VAL A 248 16.51 15.31 -1.19
C VAL A 248 16.66 15.44 -2.70
N THR A 249 15.74 14.82 -3.43
CA THR A 249 15.70 14.81 -4.89
C THR A 249 14.28 15.09 -5.33
N ARG A 250 13.95 16.35 -5.61
CA ARG A 250 12.58 16.77 -5.95
C ARG A 250 12.03 16.06 -7.18
N GLU A 251 12.87 15.80 -8.18
CA GLU A 251 12.48 15.13 -9.43
C GLU A 251 12.11 13.65 -9.21
N ALA A 252 12.81 12.97 -8.31
CA ALA A 252 12.52 11.59 -7.94
C ALA A 252 11.44 11.47 -6.85
N GLY A 253 10.94 12.60 -6.33
CA GLY A 253 10.00 12.64 -5.22
C GLY A 253 10.59 12.09 -3.91
N GLU A 254 11.91 12.19 -3.71
CA GLU A 254 12.56 11.67 -2.50
C GLU A 254 12.67 12.74 -1.43
N PHE A 255 12.21 12.40 -0.22
CA PHE A 255 12.18 13.28 0.93
C PHE A 255 12.90 12.63 2.12
N LYS A 256 13.50 13.47 2.95
CA LYS A 256 14.16 13.07 4.19
C LYS A 256 13.53 13.81 5.35
N VAL A 257 13.04 13.05 6.33
CA VAL A 257 12.68 13.59 7.64
C VAL A 257 13.89 13.47 8.56
N THR A 258 14.21 14.54 9.28
CA THR A 258 15.32 14.60 10.24
C THR A 258 14.82 15.16 11.56
N VAL A 259 15.25 14.57 12.67
CA VAL A 259 15.04 15.09 14.01
C VAL A 259 16.13 16.10 14.32
N ASP A 260 15.75 17.34 14.63
CA ASP A 260 16.70 18.36 15.08
C ASP A 260 16.92 18.27 16.59
N GLN A 261 15.81 18.13 17.33
CA GLN A 261 15.80 17.99 18.77
C GLN A 261 14.74 16.98 19.18
N LEU A 262 15.14 15.98 19.98
CA LEU A 262 14.18 15.02 20.51
C LEU A 262 13.19 15.73 21.46
N PRO A 263 11.88 15.59 21.26
CA PRO A 263 10.86 16.21 22.11
C PRO A 263 10.89 15.61 23.52
N SER A 264 10.33 16.31 24.52
CA SER A 264 10.26 15.77 25.90
C SER A 264 9.27 14.61 26.05
N GLN A 265 8.36 14.44 25.09
CA GLN A 265 7.39 13.35 25.00
C GLN A 265 7.31 12.88 23.55
N THR A 266 6.95 11.61 23.34
CA THR A 266 6.79 11.05 22.00
C THR A 266 5.77 11.87 21.23
N GLU A 267 6.13 12.29 20.03
CA GLU A 267 5.32 13.15 19.18
C GLU A 267 4.99 12.45 17.86
N GLN A 268 3.75 12.53 17.40
CA GLN A 268 3.38 12.11 16.05
C GLN A 268 3.16 13.32 15.14
N LEU A 269 3.81 13.31 13.98
CA LEU A 269 3.72 14.33 12.94
C LEU A 269 3.16 13.68 11.69
N CYS A 270 2.21 14.31 11.00
CA CYS A 270 1.67 13.76 9.77
C CYS A 270 2.02 14.64 8.58
N TYR A 271 2.59 14.08 7.53
CA TYR A 271 2.85 14.80 6.29
C TYR A 271 2.02 14.21 5.15
N THR A 272 1.58 15.05 4.22
CA THR A 272 0.70 14.62 3.13
C THR A 272 1.42 14.70 1.79
N CYS A 273 1.38 13.59 1.06
CA CYS A 273 1.73 13.52 -0.36
C CYS A 273 0.43 13.57 -1.18
N SER A 274 0.24 14.62 -1.98
CA SER A 274 -1.00 14.88 -2.71
C SER A 274 -0.85 14.58 -4.20
N TYR A 275 -1.81 13.85 -4.75
CA TYR A 275 -1.91 13.48 -6.16
C TYR A 275 -3.11 14.22 -6.75
N ALA A 276 -2.85 15.19 -7.62
CA ALA A 276 -3.89 15.96 -8.27
C ALA A 276 -4.42 15.22 -9.51
N ASN A 277 -5.63 15.57 -9.94
CA ASN A 277 -6.23 15.10 -11.19
C ASN A 277 -6.50 13.58 -11.23
N VAL A 278 -6.73 12.93 -10.08
CA VAL A 278 -7.08 11.51 -10.00
C VAL A 278 -8.54 11.32 -10.41
N PRO A 279 -8.85 10.57 -11.48
CA PRO A 279 -10.22 10.31 -11.90
C PRO A 279 -10.98 9.45 -10.88
N GLU A 280 -12.29 9.68 -10.77
CA GLU A 280 -13.18 8.81 -10.01
C GLU A 280 -13.62 7.61 -10.86
N VAL A 281 -13.79 6.44 -10.22
CA VAL A 281 -14.19 5.20 -10.90
C VAL A 281 -15.57 5.33 -11.55
N GLU A 282 -16.51 5.96 -10.87
CA GLU A 282 -17.88 6.10 -11.37
C GLU A 282 -17.95 7.01 -12.60
N GLU A 283 -17.11 8.05 -12.62
CA GLU A 283 -17.13 9.09 -13.64
C GLU A 283 -15.71 9.59 -13.95
N ASN A 284 -15.12 9.07 -15.03
CA ASN A 284 -13.74 9.39 -15.46
C ASN A 284 -13.50 10.89 -15.77
N SER A 285 -14.55 11.67 -16.05
CA SER A 285 -14.47 13.13 -16.23
C SER A 285 -14.27 13.87 -14.92
N LYS A 286 -14.77 13.32 -13.80
CA LYS A 286 -14.64 13.92 -12.49
C LYS A 286 -13.28 13.55 -11.90
N LYS A 287 -12.53 14.59 -11.52
CA LYS A 287 -11.18 14.44 -10.99
C LYS A 287 -11.10 15.02 -9.60
N THR A 288 -10.40 14.34 -8.72
CA THR A 288 -10.19 14.76 -7.33
C THR A 288 -8.71 14.78 -6.99
N THR A 289 -8.40 15.38 -5.85
CA THR A 289 -7.08 15.25 -5.23
C THR A 289 -7.17 14.11 -4.22
N ARG A 290 -6.27 13.14 -4.33
CA ARG A 290 -6.12 12.08 -3.33
C ARG A 290 -4.78 12.21 -2.64
N THR A 291 -4.67 11.62 -1.46
CA THR A 291 -3.49 11.81 -0.62
C THR A 291 -2.94 10.49 -0.13
N CYS A 292 -1.67 10.53 0.25
CA CYS A 292 -1.01 9.51 1.04
C CYS A 292 -0.52 10.16 2.33
N SER A 293 -0.79 9.51 3.47
CA SER A 293 -0.42 10.01 4.79
C SER A 293 0.92 9.42 5.20
N VAL A 294 1.90 10.25 5.54
CA VAL A 294 3.20 9.85 6.09
C VAL A 294 3.25 10.26 7.56
N ILE A 295 3.01 9.30 8.45
CA ILE A 295 3.04 9.49 9.89
C ILE A 295 4.45 9.24 10.40
N VAL A 296 5.05 10.27 10.97
CA VAL A 296 6.36 10.23 11.59
C VAL A 296 6.19 10.25 13.10
N ALA A 297 6.56 9.15 13.76
CA ALA A 297 6.65 9.06 15.21
C ALA A 297 8.06 9.45 15.66
N VAL A 298 8.18 10.56 16.37
CA VAL A 298 9.43 11.06 16.95
C VAL A 298 9.50 10.62 18.41
N GLU A 299 10.52 9.82 18.74
CA GLU A 299 10.75 9.34 20.11
C GLU A 299 11.07 10.50 21.06
N ALA A 300 10.61 10.40 22.31
CA ALA A 300 11.01 11.33 23.35
C ALA A 300 12.52 11.28 23.61
N ALA A 301 13.12 12.41 23.96
CA ALA A 301 14.41 12.44 24.64
C ALA A 301 14.28 11.57 25.88
N ALA A 302 15.16 10.58 26.03
CA ALA A 302 15.16 9.69 27.19
C ALA A 302 15.06 10.56 28.44
N SER A 303 13.92 10.47 29.14
CA SER A 303 13.73 11.22 30.36
C SER A 303 14.85 10.76 31.27
N THR A 304 15.74 11.66 31.66
CA THR A 304 16.60 11.43 32.80
C THR A 304 15.65 11.41 34.00
N THR A 305 14.93 10.30 34.15
CA THR A 305 14.29 9.92 35.39
C THR A 305 15.47 9.74 36.32
N SER A 306 15.89 10.83 36.95
CA SER A 306 16.78 10.80 38.09
C SER A 306 16.15 9.75 38.99
N THR A 307 16.78 8.58 39.05
CA THR A 307 16.38 7.55 39.97
C THR A 307 16.70 8.16 41.32
N VAL A 308 15.70 8.84 41.90
CA VAL A 308 15.81 9.27 43.29
C VAL A 308 15.81 7.96 44.04
N THR A 309 17.00 7.43 44.31
CA THR A 309 17.21 6.43 45.34
C THR A 309 16.68 7.06 46.61
N THR A 310 15.41 6.83 46.90
CA THR A 310 14.88 6.98 48.24
C THR A 310 15.60 5.94 49.06
N THR A 311 16.70 6.36 49.69
CA THR A 311 17.37 5.61 50.75
C THR A 311 16.38 5.54 51.91
N SER A 312 15.44 4.60 51.83
CA SER A 312 14.62 4.19 52.96
C SER A 312 15.57 3.67 54.01
N SER A 313 15.82 4.49 55.03
CA SER A 313 16.48 4.06 56.25
C SER A 313 15.66 2.91 56.81
N ALA A 314 16.17 1.69 56.62
CA ALA A 314 15.73 0.49 57.29
C ALA A 314 15.75 0.75 58.81
N ARG A 315 14.58 1.06 59.38
CA ARG A 315 14.30 0.75 60.78
C ARG A 315 13.64 -0.62 60.76
N SER A 316 14.45 -1.63 61.08
CA SER A 316 14.02 -2.99 61.36
C SER A 316 12.86 -2.98 62.35
N ILE A 317 11.66 -3.34 61.88
CA ILE A 317 10.59 -3.81 62.76
C ILE A 317 10.56 -5.31 62.59
N LEU A 318 11.09 -6.01 63.61
CA LEU A 318 10.86 -7.42 63.84
C LEU A 318 9.34 -7.66 63.89
N MET A 319 8.77 -8.26 62.85
CA MET A 319 7.45 -8.87 62.93
C MET A 319 7.65 -10.38 63.08
N THR A 320 7.41 -10.82 64.30
CA THR A 320 7.30 -12.21 64.74
C THR A 320 6.22 -12.92 63.93
N SER A 321 6.62 -14.08 63.39
CA SER A 321 5.80 -15.06 62.70
C SER A 321 4.57 -15.49 63.52
N GLY A 322 3.39 -15.20 62.99
CA GLY A 322 2.12 -15.80 63.40
C GLY A 322 1.49 -16.48 62.19
N ALA A 323 1.56 -17.80 62.16
CA ALA A 323 0.81 -18.63 61.21
C ALA A 323 -0.69 -18.50 61.48
N MET A 324 -1.50 -18.27 60.42
CA MET A 324 -2.89 -18.70 60.40
C MET A 324 -3.37 -18.91 58.97
N SER A 325 -3.70 -20.17 58.69
CA SER A 325 -4.43 -20.67 57.54
C SER A 325 -5.86 -20.13 57.50
N VAL A 326 -6.37 -19.73 56.32
CA VAL A 326 -7.80 -19.82 55.99
C VAL A 326 -7.96 -20.17 54.49
N LEU A 327 -8.46 -21.39 54.27
CA LEU A 327 -9.16 -21.89 53.07
C LEU A 327 -10.51 -21.17 52.89
N ILE A 328 -10.96 -20.97 51.64
CA ILE A 328 -12.37 -21.01 51.11
C ILE A 328 -12.24 -20.72 49.60
N ALA A 329 -12.31 -21.68 48.68
CA ALA A 329 -13.45 -22.47 48.15
C ALA A 329 -14.28 -21.78 47.04
N MET A 330 -14.20 -22.40 45.85
CA MET A 330 -15.22 -22.61 44.78
C MET A 330 -16.32 -21.58 44.53
N VAL A 331 -16.50 -21.17 43.26
CA VAL A 331 -17.77 -21.36 42.51
C VAL A 331 -17.48 -21.56 41.02
N LEU A 332 -17.83 -22.75 40.51
CA LEU A 332 -18.09 -23.08 39.11
C LEU A 332 -19.56 -22.76 38.82
N THR A 333 -19.85 -22.02 37.75
CA THR A 333 -21.19 -21.96 37.16
C THR A 333 -21.11 -22.38 35.69
N VAL A 334 -21.62 -23.58 35.44
CA VAL A 334 -21.95 -24.11 34.13
C VAL A 334 -23.33 -23.59 33.77
N GLY A 335 -23.46 -22.93 32.61
CA GLY A 335 -24.74 -22.50 32.05
C GLY A 335 -25.00 -23.20 30.71
N THR A 336 -25.91 -24.16 30.72
CA THR A 336 -26.58 -24.76 29.57
C THR A 336 -27.69 -23.85 29.06
N PHE A 337 -27.83 -23.66 27.74
CA PHE A 337 -29.10 -23.25 27.12
C PHE A 337 -29.30 -23.88 25.75
N ASN A 338 -30.59 -24.11 25.46
CA ASN A 338 -31.25 -24.87 24.40
C ASN A 338 -30.83 -24.58 22.96
#